data_AF-A0A7S1L7F4-F1
#
_entry.id   AF-A0A7S1L7F4-F1
#
_cell.length_a   1.000
_cell.length_b   1.000
_cell.length_c   1.000
_cell.angle_alpha   90.00
_cell.angle_beta   90.00
_cell.angle_gamma   90.00
#
_symmetry.space_group_name_H-M   'P 1'
#
loop_
_entity.id
_entity.type
_entity.pdbx_description
1 polymer ?
#
loop_
_entity_poly.entity_id
_entity_poly.type
_entity_poly.pdbx_seq_one_letter_code
_entity_poly.pdbx_strand_id
1 'polypeptide(L)'
;VVQRRSAEQERQFRAQSPQPIRIVISTEDLTTSSQYCSAAGQSRPDFRGTGGTLTCGADDVLTTTKRTLLTNTIIPAALARLQAHINVNRFTSNLVTSGSCSDMTVPASHSSTGVANADYVLYVAAGPIS
;
A
#
# COMPACT_ATOMS: atom_id res chain seq x y z
N VAL A 1 -5.45 -17.04 -6.71
CA VAL A 1 -5.43 -18.32 -5.96
C VAL A 1 -5.67 -17.98 -4.49
N VAL A 2 -6.88 -18.18 -3.99
CA VAL A 2 -7.12 -18.17 -2.54
C VAL A 2 -6.77 -19.57 -2.06
N GLN A 3 -5.66 -19.73 -1.34
CA GLN A 3 -5.36 -21.02 -0.70
C GLN A 3 -6.52 -21.33 0.26
N ARG A 4 -7.17 -22.49 0.07
CA ARG A 4 -8.19 -22.96 1.01
C ARG A 4 -7.53 -23.14 2.36
N ARG A 5 -8.02 -22.41 3.36
CA ARG A 5 -7.58 -22.59 4.74
C ARG A 5 -7.97 -24.00 5.18
N SER A 6 -7.11 -24.66 5.96
CA SER A 6 -7.50 -25.93 6.57
C SER A 6 -8.70 -25.70 7.49
N ALA A 7 -9.51 -26.74 7.73
CA ALA A 7 -10.64 -26.64 8.65
C ALA A 7 -10.22 -26.19 10.07
N GLU A 8 -8.98 -26.50 10.46
CA GLU A 8 -8.38 -26.05 11.72
C GLU A 8 -8.09 -24.55 11.71
N GLN A 9 -7.47 -24.02 10.64
CA GLN A 9 -7.20 -22.59 10.49
C GLN A 9 -8.48 -21.75 10.43
N GLU A 10 -9.55 -22.25 9.80
CA GLU A 10 -10.85 -21.57 9.79
C GLU A 10 -11.51 -21.54 11.17
N ARG A 11 -11.45 -22.65 11.93
CA ARG A 11 -11.95 -22.69 13.31
C ARG A 11 -11.19 -21.72 14.20
N GLN A 12 -9.87 -21.71 14.09
CA GLN A 12 -9.01 -20.81 14.85
C GLN A 12 -9.30 -19.34 14.52
N PHE A 13 -9.46 -19.01 13.24
CA PHE A 13 -9.83 -17.66 12.80
C PHE A 13 -11.20 -17.22 13.33
N ARG A 14 -12.20 -18.11 13.35
CA ARG A 14 -13.54 -17.82 13.88
C ARG A 14 -13.57 -17.70 15.40
N ALA A 15 -12.66 -18.35 16.10
CA ALA A 15 -12.54 -18.29 17.57
C ALA A 15 -11.81 -17.04 18.08
N GLN A 16 -11.19 -16.25 17.21
CA GLN A 16 -10.50 -15.03 17.61
C GLN A 16 -11.47 -13.95 18.09
N SER A 17 -11.05 -13.18 19.09
CA SER A 17 -11.69 -11.91 19.42
C SER A 17 -11.20 -10.85 18.43
N PRO A 18 -12.10 -10.05 17.82
CA PRO A 18 -11.71 -8.97 16.92
C PRO A 18 -10.78 -7.96 17.60
N GLN A 19 -9.69 -7.59 16.93
CA GLN A 19 -8.71 -6.61 17.39
C GLN A 19 -8.52 -5.52 16.35
N PRO A 20 -8.00 -4.33 16.72
CA PRO A 20 -7.71 -3.27 15.77
C PRO A 20 -6.86 -3.77 14.59
N ILE A 21 -7.24 -3.38 13.38
CA ILE A 21 -6.55 -3.78 12.14
C ILE A 21 -5.08 -3.32 12.14
N ARG A 22 -4.19 -4.17 11.63
CA ARG A 22 -2.78 -3.81 11.38
C ARG A 22 -2.60 -3.55 9.89
N ILE A 23 -2.39 -2.30 9.54
CA ILE A 23 -2.15 -1.88 8.16
C ILE A 23 -0.67 -1.50 8.05
N VAL A 24 0.07 -2.21 7.20
CA VAL A 24 1.44 -1.82 6.82
C VAL A 24 1.36 -0.94 5.58
N ILE A 25 2.07 0.17 5.59
CA ILE A 25 2.04 1.14 4.50
C ILE A 25 3.39 1.10 3.79
N SER A 26 3.37 0.84 2.49
CA SER A 26 4.54 0.91 1.62
C SER A 26 4.53 2.24 0.89
N THR A 27 5.61 3.01 1.04
CA THR A 27 5.80 4.33 0.41
C THR A 27 6.92 4.32 -0.62
N GLU A 28 7.30 3.16 -1.15
CA GLU A 28 8.37 3.00 -2.13
C GLU A 28 8.19 3.97 -3.31
N ASP A 29 6.97 4.06 -3.85
CA ASP A 29 6.63 4.92 -5.00
C ASP A 29 6.73 6.44 -4.71
N LEU A 30 6.86 6.85 -3.44
CA LEU A 30 7.13 8.24 -3.07
C LEU A 30 8.63 8.59 -3.13
N THR A 31 9.50 7.60 -3.31
CA THR A 31 10.96 7.75 -3.28
C THR A 31 11.65 7.17 -4.51
N THR A 32 11.05 6.21 -5.20
CA THR A 32 11.51 5.67 -6.48
C THR A 32 11.37 6.73 -7.58
N SER A 33 12.49 7.18 -8.14
CA SER A 33 12.53 8.33 -9.07
C SER A 33 11.69 8.16 -10.35
N SER A 34 11.41 6.94 -10.77
CA SER A 34 10.56 6.62 -11.93
C SER A 34 9.06 6.61 -11.61
N GLN A 35 8.67 6.78 -10.34
CA GLN A 35 7.30 6.57 -9.87
C GLN A 35 6.57 7.86 -9.48
N TYR A 36 7.30 8.93 -9.21
CA TYR A 36 6.71 10.23 -8.88
C TYR A 36 7.26 11.34 -9.78
N CYS A 37 6.48 12.41 -9.91
CA CYS A 37 6.90 13.60 -10.64
C CYS A 37 7.88 14.42 -9.78
N SER A 38 9.13 14.53 -10.23
CA SER A 38 10.14 15.41 -9.61
C SER A 38 10.25 16.76 -10.32
N ALA A 39 9.78 16.83 -11.57
CA ALA A 39 9.68 18.04 -12.37
C ALA A 39 8.52 17.91 -13.38
N ALA A 40 7.99 19.05 -13.83
CA ALA A 40 7.00 19.09 -14.91
C ALA A 40 7.59 18.58 -16.23
N GLY A 41 6.75 18.01 -17.09
CA GLY A 41 7.12 17.44 -18.38
C GLY A 41 7.67 16.01 -18.31
N GLN A 42 7.89 15.45 -17.12
CA GLN A 42 8.24 14.04 -16.96
C GLN A 42 7.05 13.14 -17.29
N SER A 43 7.30 11.95 -17.83
CA SER A 43 6.27 10.91 -17.96
C SER A 43 6.34 9.96 -16.76
N ARG A 44 5.21 9.76 -16.07
CA ARG A 44 5.11 8.89 -14.88
C ARG A 44 3.84 8.03 -14.95
N PRO A 45 3.81 6.89 -14.24
CA PRO A 45 2.63 6.02 -14.25
C PRO A 45 1.36 6.77 -13.85
N ASP A 46 0.25 6.45 -14.52
CA ASP A 46 -1.07 6.98 -14.16
C ASP A 46 -1.72 6.21 -13.00
N PHE A 47 -1.06 5.13 -12.56
CA PHE A 47 -1.48 4.22 -11.50
C PHE A 47 -2.90 3.66 -11.68
N ARG A 48 -3.37 3.56 -12.94
CA ARG A 48 -4.68 2.98 -13.28
C ARG A 48 -4.66 1.46 -13.41
N GLY A 49 -3.49 0.84 -13.23
CA GLY A 49 -3.29 -0.61 -13.28
C GLY A 49 -3.17 -1.15 -14.71
N THR A 50 -2.90 -0.28 -15.68
CA THR A 50 -2.82 -0.63 -17.11
C THR A 50 -1.40 -0.55 -17.66
N GLY A 51 -0.42 -0.08 -16.89
CA GLY A 51 0.91 0.28 -17.41
C GLY A 51 0.95 1.63 -18.12
N GLY A 52 -0.13 2.41 -18.02
CA GLY A 52 -0.26 3.73 -18.63
C GLY A 52 0.62 4.78 -17.96
N THR A 53 0.94 5.83 -18.71
CA THR A 53 1.68 6.98 -18.19
C THR A 53 1.02 8.29 -18.58
N LEU A 54 1.13 9.30 -17.72
CA LEU A 54 0.74 10.68 -17.99
C LEU A 54 1.94 11.61 -17.86
N THR A 55 1.88 12.72 -18.60
CA THR A 55 2.85 13.81 -18.49
C THR A 55 2.54 14.63 -17.24
N CYS A 56 3.53 14.76 -16.36
CA CYS A 56 3.46 15.57 -15.16
C CYS A 56 3.27 17.05 -15.49
N GLY A 57 2.23 17.67 -14.95
CA GLY A 57 2.10 19.12 -14.80
C GLY A 57 2.95 19.67 -13.66
N ALA A 58 2.91 20.99 -13.47
CA ALA A 58 3.58 21.64 -12.35
C ALA A 58 2.98 21.22 -10.99
N ASP A 59 1.67 21.01 -10.95
CA ASP A 59 0.95 20.62 -9.73
C ASP A 59 1.14 19.16 -9.34
N ASP A 60 1.56 18.31 -10.29
CA ASP A 60 1.86 16.90 -10.02
C ASP A 60 3.22 16.71 -9.33
N VAL A 61 4.09 17.73 -9.38
CA VAL A 61 5.42 17.64 -8.78
C VAL A 61 5.31 17.39 -7.27
N LEU A 62 5.84 16.25 -6.83
CA LEU A 62 5.92 15.84 -5.44
C LEU A 62 7.11 16.55 -4.77
N THR A 63 6.87 17.80 -4.40
CA THR A 63 7.83 18.60 -3.64
C THR A 63 8.13 17.98 -2.28
N THR A 64 9.26 18.34 -1.67
CA THR A 64 9.61 17.93 -0.31
C THR A 64 8.50 18.26 0.70
N THR A 65 7.86 19.42 0.56
CA THR A 65 6.74 19.83 1.42
C THR A 65 5.54 18.89 1.26
N LYS A 66 5.12 18.59 0.03
CA LYS A 66 4.01 17.66 -0.23
C LYS A 66 4.32 16.25 0.30
N ARG A 67 5.54 15.75 0.06
CA ARG A 67 5.99 14.45 0.56
C ARG A 67 5.95 14.39 2.08
N THR A 68 6.51 15.38 2.75
CA THR A 68 6.55 15.46 4.21
C THR A 68 5.14 15.52 4.80
N LEU A 69 4.24 16.31 4.21
CA LEU A 69 2.86 16.39 4.64
C LEU A 69 2.16 15.02 4.49
N LEU A 70 2.37 14.34 3.36
CA LEU A 70 1.79 13.03 3.10
C LEU A 70 2.30 11.98 4.10
N THR A 71 3.62 11.86 4.28
CA THR A 71 4.24 10.81 5.10
C THR A 71 4.10 11.04 6.60
N ASN A 72 4.17 12.29 7.06
CA ASN A 72 4.28 12.59 8.49
C ASN A 72 2.97 13.08 9.09
N THR A 73 2.00 13.50 8.27
CA THR A 73 0.73 14.04 8.76
C THR A 73 -0.47 13.24 8.25
N ILE A 74 -0.68 13.20 6.92
CA ILE A 74 -1.90 12.65 6.33
C ILE A 74 -1.98 11.14 6.57
N ILE A 75 -0.93 10.40 6.20
CA ILE A 75 -0.90 8.94 6.32
C ILE A 75 -1.06 8.49 7.79
N PRO A 76 -0.29 9.01 8.77
CA PRO A 76 -0.46 8.63 10.17
C PRO A 76 -1.86 8.96 10.72
N ALA A 77 -2.41 10.12 10.37
CA ALA A 77 -3.75 10.51 10.82
C ALA A 77 -4.84 9.58 10.25
N ALA A 78 -4.76 9.23 8.97
CA ALA A 78 -5.68 8.28 8.34
C ALA A 78 -5.57 6.88 8.97
N LEU A 79 -4.34 6.40 9.21
CA LEU A 79 -4.09 5.12 9.85
C LEU A 79 -4.70 5.06 11.26
N ALA A 80 -4.49 6.10 12.07
CA ALA A 80 -5.06 6.17 13.42
C ALA A 80 -6.60 6.09 13.41
N ARG A 81 -7.25 6.73 12.42
CA ARG A 81 -8.72 6.66 12.27
C ARG A 81 -9.18 5.25 11.86
N LEU A 82 -8.50 4.63 10.89
CA LEU A 82 -8.83 3.27 10.47
C LEU A 82 -8.68 2.27 11.63
N GLN A 83 -7.60 2.38 12.40
CA GLN A 83 -7.33 1.50 13.54
C GLN A 83 -8.32 1.70 14.71
N ALA A 84 -8.85 2.91 14.89
CA ALA A 84 -9.84 3.19 15.93
C ALA A 84 -11.22 2.60 15.64
N HIS A 85 -11.55 2.36 14.37
CA HIS A 85 -12.91 1.96 13.95
C HIS A 85 -12.99 0.57 13.31
N ILE A 86 -11.87 0.01 12.85
CA ILE A 86 -11.85 -1.27 12.15
C ILE A 86 -11.19 -2.33 13.02
N ASN A 87 -12.02 -3.23 13.55
CA ASN A 87 -11.56 -4.46 14.19
C ASN A 87 -11.69 -5.63 13.22
N VAL A 88 -10.69 -6.50 13.23
CA VAL A 88 -10.62 -7.71 12.41
C VAL A 88 -10.17 -8.90 13.24
N ASN A 89 -10.49 -10.10 12.77
CA ASN A 89 -9.77 -11.29 13.22
C ASN A 89 -8.41 -11.26 12.51
N ARG A 90 -7.34 -11.12 13.29
CA ARG A 90 -6.01 -10.86 12.79
C ARG A 90 -5.42 -12.07 12.07
N PHE A 91 -4.65 -11.80 11.03
CA PHE A 91 -3.90 -12.81 10.30
C PHE A 91 -2.70 -13.27 11.13
N THR A 92 -2.51 -14.59 11.26
CA THR A 92 -1.51 -15.17 12.18
C THR A 92 -0.16 -15.46 11.53
N SER A 93 -0.09 -15.44 10.20
CA SER A 93 1.15 -15.59 9.44
C SER A 93 1.51 -14.31 8.70
N ASN A 94 2.67 -14.29 8.03
CA ASN A 94 3.01 -13.18 7.14
C ASN A 94 2.00 -13.07 6.01
N LEU A 95 1.60 -11.84 5.69
CA LEU A 95 0.70 -11.55 4.58
C LEU A 95 1.51 -11.53 3.29
N VAL A 96 1.37 -12.58 2.48
CA VAL A 96 2.00 -12.67 1.16
C VAL A 96 1.12 -11.97 0.13
N THR A 97 1.69 -11.04 -0.61
CA THR A 97 0.98 -10.34 -1.69
C THR A 97 1.18 -11.08 -3.00
N SER A 98 0.08 -11.49 -3.63
CA SER A 98 0.08 -12.13 -4.95
C SER A 98 -0.59 -11.24 -5.98
N GLY A 99 0.03 -11.07 -7.14
CA GLY A 99 -0.53 -10.30 -8.26
C GLY A 99 0.48 -9.31 -8.83
N SER A 100 0.29 -8.95 -10.09
CA SER A 100 1.04 -7.87 -10.74
C SER A 100 0.26 -6.57 -10.58
N CYS A 101 0.68 -5.71 -9.67
CA CYS A 101 0.36 -4.29 -9.75
C CYS A 101 1.43 -3.67 -10.65
N SER A 102 1.17 -3.62 -11.97
CA SER A 102 2.18 -3.22 -12.97
C SER A 102 2.79 -1.86 -12.70
N ASP A 103 2.04 -0.97 -12.06
CA ASP A 103 2.40 0.44 -11.92
C ASP A 103 3.06 0.72 -10.58
N MET A 104 2.99 -0.21 -9.61
CA MET A 104 3.45 0.01 -8.22
C MET A 104 4.79 -0.66 -7.96
N THR A 105 5.62 -0.03 -7.15
CA THR A 105 6.86 -0.63 -6.65
C THR A 105 6.55 -1.55 -5.47
N VAL A 106 6.52 -2.86 -5.74
CA VAL A 106 6.30 -3.90 -4.73
C VAL A 106 7.63 -4.55 -4.37
N PRO A 107 8.11 -4.44 -3.11
CA PRO A 107 9.30 -5.15 -2.66
C PRO A 107 9.18 -6.66 -2.89
N ALA A 108 10.22 -7.30 -3.42
CA ALA A 108 10.22 -8.74 -3.70
C ALA A 108 9.99 -9.60 -2.43
N SER A 109 10.30 -9.07 -1.25
CA SER A 109 10.00 -9.71 0.03
C SER A 109 8.50 -9.89 0.27
N HIS A 110 7.64 -9.02 -0.27
CA HIS A 110 6.20 -9.07 -0.05
C HIS A 110 5.53 -10.26 -0.75
N SER A 111 6.10 -10.74 -1.88
CA SER A 111 5.62 -11.93 -2.59
C SER A 111 6.35 -13.22 -2.21
N SER A 112 7.50 -13.13 -1.55
CA SER A 112 8.30 -14.28 -1.10
C SER A 112 8.09 -14.59 0.38
N THR A 113 8.70 -13.82 1.28
CA THR A 113 8.60 -14.00 2.74
C THR A 113 7.26 -13.48 3.31
N GLY A 114 6.64 -12.52 2.62
CA GLY A 114 5.43 -11.82 3.06
C GLY A 114 5.71 -10.75 4.11
N VAL A 115 4.67 -9.96 4.40
CA VAL A 115 4.72 -8.85 5.36
C VAL A 115 4.27 -9.34 6.74
N ALA A 116 5.18 -9.27 7.72
CA ALA A 116 4.88 -9.65 9.09
C ALA A 116 3.93 -8.64 9.76
N ASN A 117 3.14 -9.12 10.73
CA ASN A 117 2.24 -8.29 11.54
C ASN A 117 1.26 -7.42 10.73
N ALA A 118 0.86 -7.87 9.54
CA ALA A 118 -0.06 -7.16 8.67
C ALA A 118 -1.36 -7.95 8.50
N ASP A 119 -2.48 -7.25 8.61
CA ASP A 119 -3.80 -7.71 8.17
C ASP A 119 -4.14 -7.11 6.79
N TYR A 120 -3.49 -6.01 6.44
CA TYR A 120 -3.58 -5.34 5.14
C TYR A 120 -2.23 -4.66 4.80
N VAL A 121 -1.87 -4.61 3.52
CA VAL A 121 -0.75 -3.81 3.02
C VAL A 121 -1.31 -2.75 2.07
N LEU A 122 -1.07 -1.48 2.38
CA LEU A 122 -1.45 -0.35 1.54
C LEU A 122 -0.21 0.19 0.83
N TYR A 123 -0.20 0.15 -0.50
CA TYR A 123 0.86 0.75 -1.31
C TYR A 123 0.44 2.16 -1.72
N VAL A 124 1.29 3.15 -1.47
CA VAL A 124 0.97 4.57 -1.68
C VAL A 124 1.85 5.15 -2.78
N ALA A 125 1.20 5.76 -3.77
CA ALA A 125 1.83 6.48 -4.85
C ALA A 125 1.34 7.94 -4.92
N ALA A 126 2.11 8.78 -5.62
CA ALA A 126 1.78 10.18 -5.90
C ALA A 126 2.11 10.50 -7.36
N GLY A 127 1.37 9.85 -8.26
CA GLY A 127 1.45 10.07 -9.70
C GLY A 127 0.51 11.14 -10.21
N PRO A 128 0.72 11.60 -11.45
CA PRO A 128 -0.19 12.50 -12.14
C PRO A 128 -1.56 11.87 -12.37
N ILE A 129 -2.62 12.66 -12.29
CA ILE A 129 -3.99 12.25 -12.60
C ILE A 129 -4.62 13.23 -13.62
N SER A 130 -5.31 12.69 -14.62
CA SER A 130 -6.02 13.47 -15.65
C SER A 130 -7.43 13.86 -15.22
#